data_AF-A0A7J8SHW3-F1
#
_entry.id   AF-A0A7J8SHW3-F1
#
_cell.length_a   1.000
_cell.length_b   1.000
_cell.length_c   1.000
_cell.angle_alpha   90.00
_cell.angle_beta   90.00
_cell.angle_gamma   90.00
#
_symmetry.space_group_name_H-M   'P 1'
#
loop_
_entity.id
_entity.type
_entity.pdbx_description
1 polymer ?
#
loop_
_entity_poly.entity_id
_entity_poly.type
_entity_poly.pdbx_seq_one_letter_code
_entity_poly.pdbx_strand_id
1 'polypeptide(L)' 'MNASSTQYIDFGFNTGRFNGSSLSVFSRGEPGLAVVGGRGRFMMARGVALFNPILINATNVIIEFNVTVVHH' A
#
# COMPACT_ATOMS: atom_id res chain seq x y z
N MET A 1 27.12 6.17 -1.54
CA MET A 1 25.93 6.71 -0.85
C MET A 1 25.01 5.53 -0.54
N ASN A 2 24.67 5.27 0.73
CA ASN A 2 23.58 4.33 1.05
C ASN A 2 22.26 5.11 1.02
N ALA A 3 21.51 4.99 -0.07
CA ALA A 3 20.19 5.60 -0.20
C ALA A 3 19.12 4.59 0.24
N SER A 4 18.25 4.97 1.17
CA SER A 4 17.06 4.20 1.53
C SER A 4 15.81 4.92 1.03
N SER A 5 14.95 4.23 0.29
CA SER A 5 13.65 4.77 -0.13
C SER A 5 12.64 4.68 1.02
N THR A 6 11.89 5.75 1.26
CA THR A 6 10.76 5.77 2.20
C THR A 6 9.49 6.01 1.42
N GLN A 7 8.49 5.16 1.61
CA GLN A 7 7.22 5.24 0.88
C GLN A 7 6.08 5.53 1.85
N TYR A 8 5.21 6.45 1.44
CA TYR A 8 3.94 6.76 2.07
C TYR A 8 2.87 6.75 0.98
N ILE A 9 1.94 5.80 1.05
CA ILE A 9 0.92 5.60 0.02
C ILE A 9 -0.43 5.40 0.71
N ASP A 10 -1.48 6.07 0.21
CA ASP A 10 -2.87 5.83 0.60
C ASP A 10 -3.65 5.29 -0.59
N PHE A 11 -4.22 4.09 -0.43
CA PHE A 11 -5.07 3.46 -1.44
C PHE A 11 -6.53 3.81 -1.17
N GLY A 12 -7.08 4.73 -1.96
CA GLY A 12 -8.49 5.09 -1.93
C GLY A 12 -9.34 4.19 -2.82
N PHE A 13 -10.41 3.62 -2.28
CA PHE A 13 -11.37 2.81 -3.04
C PHE A 13 -12.60 3.66 -3.40
N ASN A 14 -12.82 3.91 -4.69
CA ASN A 14 -13.91 4.77 -5.19
C ASN A 14 -15.09 3.99 -5.79
N THR A 15 -15.01 2.66 -5.86
CA THR A 15 -16.04 1.78 -6.41
C THR A 15 -16.08 0.43 -5.68
N GLY A 16 -17.10 -0.38 -5.95
CA GLY A 16 -17.22 -1.74 -5.42
C GLY A 16 -17.51 -1.84 -3.91
N ARG A 17 -17.22 -3.00 -3.31
CA ARG A 17 -17.55 -3.33 -1.90
C ARG A 17 -16.89 -2.39 -0.89
N PHE A 18 -15.75 -1.78 -1.22
CA PHE A 18 -14.99 -0.92 -0.31
C PHE A 18 -15.10 0.57 -0.65
N ASN A 19 -16.06 0.96 -1.50
CA ASN A 19 -16.26 2.35 -1.89
C ASN A 19 -16.31 3.30 -0.68
N GLY A 20 -15.54 4.38 -0.74
CA GLY A 20 -15.40 5.39 0.31
C GLY A 20 -14.39 5.02 1.41
N SER A 21 -13.77 3.85 1.34
CA SER A 21 -12.75 3.39 2.31
C SER A 21 -11.34 3.63 1.79
N SER A 22 -10.34 3.59 2.67
CA SER A 22 -8.93 3.66 2.27
C SER A 22 -8.00 2.85 3.17
N LEU A 23 -6.81 2.52 2.67
CA LEU A 23 -5.73 1.85 3.39
C LEU A 23 -4.43 2.66 3.25
N SER A 24 -3.78 2.95 4.37
CA SER A 24 -2.53 3.72 4.40
C SER A 24 -1.36 2.80 4.71
N VAL A 25 -0.29 2.91 3.91
CA VAL A 25 0.96 2.16 4.11
C VAL A 25 2.14 3.08 4.28
N PHE A 26 3.06 2.68 5.15
CA PHE A 26 4.27 3.43 5.44
C PHE A 26 5.43 2.49 5.79
N SER A 27 6.55 2.63 5.09
CA SER A 27 7.78 1.89 5.42
C SER A 27 9.01 2.55 4.81
N ARG A 28 10.17 2.19 5.37
CA ARG A 28 11.50 2.58 4.88
C ARG A 28 12.26 1.33 4.48
N GLY A 29 12.66 1.25 3.22
CA GLY A 29 13.39 0.12 2.64
C GLY A 29 12.49 -0.94 1.98
N GLU A 30 13.12 -2.06 1.61
CA GLU A 30 12.48 -3.26 1.05
C GLU A 30 12.43 -4.37 2.13
N PRO A 31 11.51 -5.36 2.09
CA PRO A 31 10.67 -5.78 0.95
C PRO A 31 9.15 -5.62 1.14
N GLY A 32 8.69 -4.91 2.17
CA GLY A 32 7.26 -4.78 2.48
C GLY A 32 6.89 -3.45 3.11
N LEU A 33 5.70 -2.95 2.77
CA LEU A 33 5.12 -1.76 3.37
C LEU A 33 4.17 -2.17 4.51
N ALA A 34 4.34 -1.60 5.69
CA ALA A 34 3.41 -1.84 6.79
C ALA A 34 2.09 -1.10 6.53
N VAL A 35 0.97 -1.79 6.67
CA VAL A 35 -0.35 -1.13 6.73
C VAL A 35 -0.47 -0.52 8.12
N VAL A 36 -0.46 0.82 8.17
CA VAL A 36 -0.46 1.59 9.41
C VAL A 36 -1.85 2.06 9.83
N GLY A 37 -2.84 1.90 8.95
CA GLY A 37 -4.22 2.21 9.25
C GLY A 37 -5.11 2.16 8.01
N GLY A 38 -6.35 2.56 8.20
CA GLY A 38 -7.33 2.69 7.13
C GLY A 38 -8.56 3.46 7.61
N ARG A 39 -9.40 3.84 6.65
CA ARG A 39 -10.66 4.56 6.89
C ARG A 39 -11.84 3.78 6.37
N GLY A 40 -13.03 4.11 6.87
CA GLY A 40 -14.27 3.47 6.45
C GLY A 40 -14.28 2.00 6.87
N ARG A 41 -14.44 1.09 5.90
CA ARG A 41 -14.45 -0.35 6.14
C ARG A 41 -13.13 -0.93 6.60
N PHE A 42 -12.04 -0.18 6.49
CA PHE A 42 -10.71 -0.57 6.97
C PHE A 42 -10.31 0.14 8.26
N MET A 43 -11.29 0.56 9.06
CA MET A 43 -11.02 1.18 10.37
C MET A 43 -10.16 0.25 11.23
N MET A 44 -9.12 0.81 11.85
CA MET A 44 -8.14 0.06 12.65
C MET A 44 -7.36 -1.04 11.89
N ALA A 45 -7.31 -0.97 10.55
CA ALA A 45 -6.59 -1.96 9.75
C ALA A 45 -5.10 -2.04 10.11
N ARG A 46 -4.60 -3.27 10.24
CA ARG A 46 -3.18 -3.59 10.36
C ARG A 46 -2.83 -4.76 9.44
N GLY A 47 -1.60 -4.77 8.95
CA GLY A 47 -1.17 -5.80 8.03
C GLY A 47 0.07 -5.42 7.23
N VAL A 48 0.24 -6.06 6.08
CA VAL A 48 1.40 -5.88 5.20
C VAL A 48 0.95 -5.75 3.75
N ALA A 49 1.61 -4.87 3.03
CA ALA A 49 1.51 -4.73 1.58
C ALA A 49 2.85 -5.13 0.96
N LEU A 50 2.84 -6.18 0.14
CA LEU A 50 3.97 -6.59 -0.66
C LEU A 50 3.82 -5.97 -2.04
N PHE A 51 4.90 -5.42 -2.58
CA PHE A 51 4.91 -4.87 -3.93
C PHE A 51 5.75 -5.77 -4.84
N ASN A 52 5.26 -5.98 -6.05
CA ASN A 52 5.95 -6.75 -7.09
C ASN A 52 6.04 -5.86 -8.35
N PRO A 53 7.23 -5.33 -8.68
CA PRO A 53 7.40 -4.54 -9.89
C PRO A 53 7.22 -5.42 -11.12
N ILE A 54 6.18 -5.11 -11.92
CA ILE A 54 5.90 -5.83 -13.17
C ILE A 54 6.67 -5.19 -14.34
N LEU A 55 6.76 -3.86 -14.33
CA LEU A 55 7.49 -3.09 -15.33
C LEU A 55 8.09 -1.84 -14.69
N ILE A 56 9.40 -1.64 -14.86
CA ILE A 56 10.07 -0.36 -14.56
C ILE A 56 10.90 0.00 -15.78
N ASN A 57 10.55 1.08 -16.46
CA ASN A 57 11.36 1.67 -17.52
C ASN A 57 11.40 3.20 -17.38
N ALA A 58 12.01 3.88 -18.34
CA ALA A 58 12.24 5.33 -18.27
C ALA A 58 10.95 6.18 -18.21
N THR A 59 9.82 5.65 -18.68
CA THR A 59 8.56 6.41 -18.83
C THR A 59 7.40 5.82 -18.06
N ASN A 60 7.46 4.53 -17.70
CA ASN A 60 6.36 3.79 -17.11
C ASN A 60 6.84 2.94 -15.95
N VAL A 61 6.02 2.92 -14.91
CA VAL A 61 6.17 2.06 -13.74
C VAL A 61 4.84 1.37 -13.47
N ILE A 62 4.84 0.04 -13.52
CA ILE A 62 3.69 -0.81 -13.18
C ILE A 62 4.12 -1.70 -12.03
N ILE A 63 3.40 -1.57 -10.91
CA ILE A 63 3.68 -2.30 -9.68
C ILE A 63 2.38 -2.98 -9.24
N GLU A 64 2.45 -4.27 -9.00
CA GLU A 64 1.36 -5.01 -8.36
C GLU A 64 1.51 -4.90 -6.84
N PHE A 65 0.42 -4.62 -6.14
CA PHE A 65 0.37 -4.61 -4.68
C PHE A 65 -0.51 -5.75 -4.18
N ASN A 66 0.08 -6.67 -3.41
CA ASN A 66 -0.65 -7.68 -2.67
C ASN A 66 -0.76 -7.27 -1.21
N VAL A 67 -1.96 -6.86 -0.79
CA VAL A 67 -2.22 -6.28 0.52
C VAL A 67 -3.05 -7.24 1.36
N THR A 68 -2.49 -7.70 2.47
CA THR A 68 -3.19 -8.52 3.46
C THR A 68 -3.44 -7.69 4.72
N VAL A 69 -4.72 -7.56 5.11
CA VAL A 69 -5.13 -6.74 6.26
C VAL A 69 -6.11 -7.49 7.15
N VAL A 70 -6.00 -7.21 8.45
CA VAL A 70 -7.03 -7.50 9.44
C VAL A 70 -7.63 -6.17 9.87
N HIS A 71 -8.95 -6.06 9.86
CA HIS A 71 -9.69 -4.87 10.26
C HIS A 71 -10.99 -5.28 10.97
N HIS A 72 -11.63 -4.33 11.64
CA HIS A 72 -12.89 -4.52 12.37
C HIS A 72 -14.12 -4.21 11.51
#